data_AF-V5G0Q4-F1
#
_entry.id   AF-V5G0Q4-F1
#
_cell.length_a   1.000
_cell.length_b   1.000
_cell.length_c   1.000
_cell.angle_alpha   90.00
_cell.angle_beta   90.00
_cell.angle_gamma   90.00
#
_symmetry.space_group_name_H-M   'P 1'
#
loop_
_entity.id
_entity.type
_entity.pdbx_description
1 polymer ?
#
loop_
_entity_poly.entity_id
_entity_poly.type
_entity_poly.pdbx_seq_one_letter_code
_entity_poly.pdbx_strand_id
1 'polypeptide(L)'
;MVLWEDDEEANYISIDNNGTISVKPIDRDKDDISTYVFEIVAYEVPDPIWNTSLTITFFVLDIDNNPPLVRWIMDASFDNVTFPVDDDTEKSTEMRFLENTDGTLNLTIFIRDIDTGENAQFSVELEDLEENEITYTDAFMIVPTAGYRTGQFQITVRNVTYIDYELPGWIDISFNVLTRGVLDSTKEDRILVKITLIDYNDETPEFEETEYSVSINETAKKGEFIIQILATDLDAE
;
A
#
# COMPACT_ATOMS: atom_id res chain seq x y z
N MET A 1 -44.61 24.60 11.62
CA MET A 1 -43.20 24.70 12.05
C MET A 1 -42.36 24.74 10.80
N VAL A 2 -41.27 25.49 10.78
CA VAL A 2 -40.38 25.58 9.61
C VAL A 2 -38.92 25.53 10.04
N LEU A 3 -38.07 24.94 9.20
CA LEU A 3 -36.63 25.11 9.28
C LEU A 3 -36.29 26.46 8.64
N TRP A 4 -35.31 27.18 9.19
CA TRP A 4 -34.85 28.43 8.59
C TRP A 4 -34.22 28.18 7.20
N GLU A 5 -34.58 28.98 6.19
CA GLU A 5 -34.37 28.68 4.75
C GLU A 5 -32.95 28.98 4.22
N ASP A 6 -32.05 29.55 5.03
CA ASP A 6 -30.71 29.99 4.57
C ASP A 6 -29.56 29.01 4.88
N ASP A 7 -29.85 27.81 5.40
CA ASP A 7 -28.81 26.80 5.64
C ASP A 7 -28.71 25.83 4.45
N GLU A 8 -27.51 25.68 3.88
CA GLU A 8 -27.14 24.59 2.93
C GLU A 8 -27.48 23.20 3.51
N GLU A 9 -27.68 23.13 4.82
CA GLU A 9 -27.97 21.95 5.63
C GLU A 9 -29.46 21.54 5.57
N ALA A 10 -30.37 22.44 5.14
CA ALA A 10 -31.78 22.12 4.87
C ALA A 10 -31.96 21.11 3.71
N ASN A 11 -30.87 20.80 3.00
CA ASN A 11 -30.83 19.74 2.00
C ASN A 11 -30.99 18.35 2.61
N TYR A 12 -30.61 18.14 3.87
CA TYR A 12 -30.54 16.80 4.48
C TYR A 12 -31.64 16.53 5.50
N ILE A 13 -32.23 17.56 6.11
CA ILE A 13 -33.27 17.41 7.13
C ILE A 13 -34.52 18.20 6.74
N SER A 14 -35.69 17.66 7.03
CA SER A 14 -36.97 18.34 6.83
C SER A 14 -37.91 18.14 8.01
N ILE A 15 -38.78 19.12 8.26
CA ILE A 15 -39.84 19.06 9.28
C ILE A 15 -41.21 19.28 8.63
N ASP A 16 -42.19 18.47 9.00
CA ASP A 16 -43.58 18.66 8.55
C ASP A 16 -44.40 19.57 9.48
N ASN A 17 -45.63 19.90 9.07
CA ASN A 17 -46.54 20.74 9.87
C ASN A 17 -47.02 20.10 11.18
N ASN A 18 -46.81 18.79 11.35
CA ASN A 18 -47.11 18.06 12.59
C ASN A 18 -45.91 18.00 13.55
N GLY A 19 -44.76 18.56 13.16
CA GLY A 19 -43.53 18.52 13.93
C GLY A 19 -42.72 17.23 13.76
N THR A 20 -43.03 16.40 12.77
CA THR A 20 -42.24 15.21 12.43
C THR A 20 -40.98 15.63 11.70
N ILE A 21 -39.82 15.20 12.22
CA ILE A 21 -38.52 15.43 11.57
C ILE A 21 -38.13 14.18 10.78
N SER A 22 -37.66 14.37 9.55
CA SER A 22 -37.15 13.30 8.69
C SER A 22 -35.80 13.69 8.08
N VAL A 23 -34.98 12.68 7.84
CA VAL A 23 -33.61 12.81 7.32
C VAL A 23 -33.51 12.19 5.92
N LYS A 24 -32.81 12.86 5.01
CA LYS A 24 -32.41 12.34 3.69
C LYS A 24 -31.06 11.62 3.82
N PRO A 25 -30.62 10.85 2.81
CA PRO A 25 -29.31 10.20 2.87
C PRO A 25 -28.18 11.21 3.15
N ILE A 26 -27.35 10.89 4.13
CA ILE A 26 -26.14 11.65 4.48
C ILE A 26 -24.95 10.74 4.22
N ASP A 27 -23.98 11.26 3.48
CA ASP A 27 -22.67 10.65 3.31
C ASP A 27 -21.70 11.46 4.16
N ARG A 28 -21.38 10.91 5.34
CA ARG A 28 -20.56 11.58 6.34
C ARG A 28 -19.13 11.79 5.83
N ASP A 29 -18.61 10.82 5.07
CA ASP A 29 -17.19 10.70 4.74
C ASP A 29 -16.79 11.56 3.56
N LYS A 30 -17.76 11.89 2.69
CA LYS A 30 -17.59 12.80 1.58
C LYS A 30 -17.23 14.22 2.01
N ASP A 31 -17.92 14.73 3.03
CA ASP A 31 -17.81 16.13 3.47
C ASP A 31 -17.12 16.26 4.85
N ASP A 32 -16.75 15.15 5.51
CA ASP A 32 -16.21 15.05 6.88
C ASP A 32 -17.09 15.80 7.92
N ILE A 33 -18.42 15.71 7.76
CA ILE A 33 -19.41 16.41 8.60
C ILE A 33 -20.00 15.45 9.62
N SER A 34 -19.62 15.62 10.88
CA SER A 34 -20.13 14.79 12.00
C SER A 34 -21.31 15.41 12.74
N THR A 35 -21.60 16.70 12.51
CA THR A 35 -22.60 17.45 13.27
C THR A 35 -23.37 18.38 12.37
N TYR A 36 -24.69 18.38 12.52
CA TYR A 36 -25.58 19.37 11.92
C TYR A 36 -26.36 20.09 13.01
N VAL A 37 -26.48 21.41 12.89
CA VAL A 37 -27.17 22.26 13.88
C VAL A 37 -28.30 22.99 13.17
N PHE A 38 -29.53 22.85 13.67
CA PHE A 38 -30.70 23.47 13.04
C PHE A 38 -31.47 24.30 14.05
N GLU A 39 -32.03 25.41 13.58
CA GLU A 39 -33.04 26.16 14.31
C GLU A 39 -34.43 25.85 13.75
N ILE A 40 -35.31 25.34 14.62
CA ILE A 40 -36.71 25.11 14.30
C ILE A 40 -37.54 26.25 14.86
N VAL A 41 -38.35 26.87 14.00
CA VAL A 41 -39.25 27.95 14.40
C VAL A 41 -40.70 27.49 14.38
N ALA A 42 -41.39 27.71 15.49
CA ALA A 42 -42.85 27.56 15.62
C ALA A 42 -43.48 28.95 15.78
N TYR A 43 -44.54 29.25 15.03
CA TYR A 43 -45.21 30.54 15.05
C TYR A 43 -46.73 30.40 14.94
N GLU A 44 -47.47 31.41 15.38
CA GLU A 44 -48.93 31.45 15.29
C GLU A 44 -49.37 31.78 13.85
N VAL A 45 -50.32 31.01 13.28
CA VAL A 45 -50.86 31.29 11.94
C VAL A 45 -52.09 32.19 12.08
N PRO A 46 -52.16 33.36 11.41
CA PRO A 46 -51.29 33.82 10.32
C PRO A 46 -50.14 34.77 10.74
N ASP A 47 -49.94 35.03 12.03
CA ASP A 47 -49.01 36.04 12.58
C ASP A 47 -47.61 35.50 12.94
N PRO A 48 -46.61 35.56 12.04
CA PRO A 48 -45.30 34.93 12.24
C PRO A 48 -44.43 35.65 13.27
N ILE A 49 -44.88 36.81 13.75
CA ILE A 49 -44.21 37.65 14.74
C ILE A 49 -44.27 36.98 16.13
N TRP A 50 -45.33 36.22 16.42
CA TRP A 50 -45.44 35.42 17.63
C TRP A 50 -44.80 34.06 17.38
N ASN A 51 -43.50 34.00 17.56
CA ASN A 51 -42.73 32.79 17.34
C ASN A 51 -41.87 32.42 18.55
N THR A 52 -41.44 31.17 18.56
CA THR A 52 -40.39 30.64 19.42
C THR A 52 -39.47 29.77 18.57
N SER A 53 -38.20 29.70 18.96
CA SER A 53 -37.24 28.84 18.30
C SER A 53 -36.62 27.81 19.24
N LEU A 54 -36.11 26.73 18.65
CA LEU A 54 -35.39 25.66 19.32
C LEU A 54 -34.21 25.25 18.45
N THR A 55 -33.00 25.23 19.02
CA THR A 55 -31.83 24.66 18.38
C THR A 55 -31.74 23.16 18.64
N ILE A 56 -31.59 22.36 17.59
CA ILE A 56 -31.34 20.92 17.67
C ILE A 56 -29.99 20.61 17.04
N THR A 57 -29.21 19.79 17.74
CA THR A 57 -27.94 19.25 17.24
C THR A 57 -28.12 17.78 16.88
N PHE A 58 -27.82 17.43 15.64
CA PHE A 58 -27.75 16.05 15.18
C PHE A 58 -26.30 15.62 15.07
N PHE A 59 -25.96 14.49 15.70
CA PHE A 59 -24.67 13.84 15.54
C PHE A 59 -24.82 12.74 14.50
N VAL A 60 -24.01 12.81 13.44
CA VAL A 60 -23.92 11.76 12.42
C VAL A 60 -22.81 10.82 12.84
N LEU A 61 -23.22 9.61 13.20
CA LEU A 61 -22.29 8.55 13.57
C LEU A 61 -21.61 8.01 12.33
N ASP A 62 -20.37 7.61 12.51
CA ASP A 62 -19.56 6.98 11.49
C ASP A 62 -19.98 5.53 11.25
N ILE A 63 -19.83 5.06 10.01
CA ILE A 63 -20.00 3.66 9.64
C ILE A 63 -18.74 3.19 8.91
N ASP A 64 -18.33 1.95 9.12
CA ASP A 64 -17.19 1.35 8.43
C ASP A 64 -17.61 0.93 7.00
N ASN A 65 -17.63 1.91 6.09
CA ASN A 65 -18.06 1.70 4.70
C ASN A 65 -16.93 1.91 3.70
N ASN A 66 -15.80 2.51 4.08
CA ASN A 66 -14.68 2.75 3.19
C ASN A 66 -13.46 1.90 3.55
N PRO A 67 -12.77 1.30 2.56
CA PRO A 67 -11.53 0.60 2.84
C PRO A 67 -10.34 1.54 3.04
N PRO A 68 -9.30 1.09 3.75
CA PRO A 68 -8.01 1.76 3.79
C PRO A 68 -7.31 1.61 2.43
N LEU A 69 -7.26 2.69 1.65
CA LEU A 69 -6.73 2.64 0.28
C LEU A 69 -5.26 3.03 0.22
N VAL A 70 -4.47 2.32 -0.58
CA VAL A 70 -3.14 2.81 -0.97
C VAL A 70 -3.34 3.99 -1.92
N ARG A 71 -2.92 5.19 -1.51
CA ARG A 71 -3.19 6.43 -2.27
C ARG A 71 -2.08 6.77 -3.24
N TRP A 72 -0.83 6.57 -2.85
CA TRP A 72 0.33 6.81 -3.69
C TRP A 72 1.58 6.21 -3.06
N ILE A 73 2.58 5.96 -3.90
CA ILE A 73 3.90 5.47 -3.54
C ILE A 73 4.94 6.47 -4.07
N MET A 74 5.86 6.87 -3.20
CA MET A 74 7.03 7.68 -3.57
C MET A 74 8.25 6.78 -3.69
N ASP A 75 8.91 6.81 -4.86
CA ASP A 75 10.25 6.27 -5.04
C ASP A 75 11.29 7.39 -4.97
N ALA A 76 12.05 7.42 -3.87
CA ALA A 76 13.08 8.42 -3.63
C ALA A 76 14.28 8.31 -4.59
N SER A 77 14.42 7.20 -5.32
CA SER A 77 15.53 6.96 -6.25
C SER A 77 15.33 7.70 -7.57
N PHE A 78 14.09 8.03 -7.93
CA PHE A 78 13.73 8.60 -9.23
C PHE A 78 12.89 9.89 -9.15
N ASP A 79 12.66 10.44 -7.94
CA ASP A 79 11.67 11.51 -7.70
C ASP A 79 10.30 11.19 -8.35
N ASN A 80 9.97 9.89 -8.45
CA ASN A 80 8.76 9.43 -9.12
C ASN A 80 7.68 9.16 -8.09
N VAL A 81 6.46 9.61 -8.39
CA VAL A 81 5.28 9.34 -7.57
C VAL A 81 4.36 8.46 -8.38
N THR A 82 4.24 7.20 -7.97
CA THR A 82 3.24 6.29 -8.52
C THR A 82 1.93 6.56 -7.80
N PHE A 83 0.96 7.10 -8.53
CA PHE A 83 -0.43 7.04 -8.11
C PHE A 83 -0.96 5.69 -8.57
N PRO A 84 -1.39 4.76 -7.69
CA PRO A 84 -2.15 3.60 -8.11
C PRO A 84 -3.28 4.11 -9.01
N VAL A 85 -3.13 3.82 -10.30
CA VAL A 85 -4.01 4.30 -11.36
C VAL A 85 -5.31 3.55 -11.16
N ASP A 86 -6.39 4.28 -10.87
CA ASP A 86 -7.80 3.88 -10.83
C ASP A 86 -8.17 2.51 -10.19
N ASP A 87 -9.36 2.39 -9.62
CA ASP A 87 -9.80 1.10 -9.04
C ASP A 87 -9.98 -0.03 -10.08
N ASP A 88 -9.87 0.30 -11.39
CA ASP A 88 -10.06 -0.63 -12.52
C ASP A 88 -8.75 -1.13 -13.18
N THR A 89 -7.56 -0.64 -12.78
CA THR A 89 -6.27 -1.14 -13.28
C THR A 89 -5.46 -1.83 -12.18
N GLU A 90 -4.62 -2.80 -12.57
CA GLU A 90 -3.73 -3.50 -11.64
C GLU A 90 -2.78 -2.51 -10.98
N LYS A 91 -3.08 -2.16 -9.72
CA LYS A 91 -2.25 -1.28 -8.89
C LYS A 91 -0.89 -1.96 -8.71
N SER A 92 0.15 -1.43 -9.35
CA SER A 92 1.49 -1.97 -9.24
C SER A 92 2.56 -0.87 -9.18
N THR A 93 3.69 -1.19 -8.57
CA THR A 93 4.91 -0.40 -8.58
C THR A 93 6.10 -1.30 -8.83
N GLU A 94 7.12 -0.77 -9.49
CA GLU A 94 8.32 -1.51 -9.86
C GLU A 94 9.54 -0.74 -9.37
N MET A 95 10.51 -1.45 -8.82
CA MET A 95 11.78 -0.87 -8.39
C MET A 95 12.94 -1.82 -8.67
N ARG A 96 14.15 -1.26 -8.64
CA ARG A 96 15.37 -2.05 -8.65
C ARG A 96 16.04 -1.95 -7.28
N PHE A 97 16.56 -3.06 -6.77
CA PHE A 97 17.20 -3.13 -5.46
C PHE A 97 18.55 -3.82 -5.59
N LEU A 98 19.59 -3.22 -5.00
CA LEU A 98 20.92 -3.83 -5.01
C LEU A 98 20.89 -5.10 -4.15
N GLU A 99 21.48 -6.19 -4.64
CA GLU A 99 21.59 -7.38 -3.84
C GLU A 99 22.49 -7.20 -2.61
N ASN A 100 22.50 -8.19 -1.72
CA ASN A 100 23.31 -8.25 -0.50
C ASN A 100 23.23 -6.97 0.36
N THR A 101 22.14 -6.22 0.21
CA THR A 101 21.90 -4.91 0.83
C THR A 101 20.83 -5.03 1.90
N ASP A 102 21.17 -4.63 3.12
CA ASP A 102 20.23 -4.50 4.23
C ASP A 102 19.61 -3.09 4.27
N GLY A 103 18.52 -2.93 5.04
CA GLY A 103 17.90 -1.65 5.32
C GLY A 103 16.53 -1.47 4.70
N THR A 104 16.19 -0.22 4.40
CA THR A 104 14.85 0.18 3.95
C THR A 104 14.88 0.43 2.45
N LEU A 105 13.89 -0.11 1.74
CA LEU A 105 13.69 0.17 0.32
C LEU A 105 13.38 1.66 0.17
N ASN A 106 13.79 2.25 -0.95
CA ASN A 106 13.52 3.66 -1.25
C ASN A 106 12.06 3.95 -1.63
N LEU A 107 11.13 3.12 -1.17
CA LEU A 107 9.69 3.25 -1.36
C LEU A 107 9.02 3.72 -0.08
N THR A 108 8.24 4.79 -0.18
CA THR A 108 7.33 5.23 0.88
C THR A 108 5.89 5.10 0.40
N ILE A 109 5.10 4.29 1.10
CA ILE A 109 3.72 3.95 0.77
C ILE A 109 2.79 4.78 1.64
N PHE A 110 1.82 5.45 1.03
CA PHE A 110 0.86 6.31 1.70
C PHE A 110 -0.52 5.67 1.65
N ILE A 111 -1.04 5.31 2.81
CA ILE A 111 -2.35 4.67 2.95
C ILE A 111 -3.31 5.66 3.59
N ARG A 112 -4.55 5.71 3.07
CA ARG A 112 -5.62 6.55 3.62
C ARG A 112 -6.94 5.79 3.71
N ASP A 113 -7.46 5.75 4.93
CA ASP A 113 -8.83 5.44 5.28
C ASP A 113 -9.60 6.75 5.55
N ILE A 114 -10.81 6.87 5.00
CA ILE A 114 -11.60 8.10 5.11
C ILE A 114 -12.61 8.07 6.25
N ASP A 115 -12.82 6.90 6.86
CA ASP A 115 -13.71 6.72 8.00
C ASP A 115 -13.09 7.40 9.25
N THR A 116 -13.76 7.31 10.39
CA THR A 116 -13.28 7.92 11.64
C THR A 116 -13.47 7.01 12.87
N GLY A 117 -12.95 7.45 14.02
CA GLY A 117 -12.99 6.62 15.23
C GLY A 117 -12.33 5.26 15.01
N GLU A 118 -12.90 4.19 15.56
CA GLU A 118 -12.33 2.84 15.41
C GLU A 118 -12.43 2.30 13.98
N ASN A 119 -13.34 2.81 13.14
CA ASN A 119 -13.51 2.37 11.75
C ASN A 119 -12.31 2.77 10.87
N ALA A 120 -11.60 3.85 11.23
CA ALA A 120 -10.42 4.32 10.50
C ALA A 120 -9.11 3.62 10.87
N GLN A 121 -9.16 2.60 11.73
CA GLN A 121 -7.99 1.80 12.10
C GLN A 121 -7.82 0.67 11.10
N PHE A 122 -6.58 0.51 10.62
CA PHE A 122 -6.26 -0.52 9.64
C PHE A 122 -4.91 -1.18 9.94
N SER A 123 -4.78 -2.44 9.51
CA SER A 123 -3.51 -3.18 9.50
C SER A 123 -2.91 -3.19 8.10
N VAL A 124 -1.59 -3.34 8.04
CA VAL A 124 -0.83 -3.45 6.79
C VAL A 124 0.13 -4.63 6.89
N GLU A 125 0.12 -5.48 5.87
CA GLU A 125 0.97 -6.66 5.78
C GLU A 125 1.47 -6.88 4.34
N LEU A 126 2.49 -7.72 4.21
CA LEU A 126 2.94 -8.21 2.91
C LEU A 126 2.29 -9.58 2.67
N GLU A 127 1.79 -9.80 1.46
CA GLU A 127 1.10 -11.03 1.06
C GLU A 127 1.76 -11.58 -0.21
N ASP A 128 2.26 -12.81 -0.17
CA ASP A 128 2.79 -13.49 -1.35
C ASP A 128 1.69 -13.76 -2.38
N LEU A 129 2.07 -13.80 -3.66
CA LEU A 129 1.15 -14.19 -4.72
C LEU A 129 0.94 -15.71 -4.68
N GLU A 130 -0.31 -16.16 -4.83
CA GLU A 130 -0.65 -17.60 -4.82
C GLU A 130 0.05 -18.41 -5.92
N GLU A 131 0.50 -17.73 -6.97
CA GLU A 131 1.19 -18.30 -8.13
C GLU A 131 2.66 -18.64 -7.85
N ASN A 132 3.23 -18.11 -6.76
CA ASN A 132 4.65 -18.25 -6.45
C ASN A 132 4.92 -19.52 -5.64
N GLU A 133 5.95 -20.28 -6.04
CA GLU A 133 6.49 -21.38 -5.23
C GLU A 133 7.41 -20.89 -4.11
N ILE A 134 7.85 -19.63 -4.18
CA ILE A 134 8.78 -18.97 -3.24
C ILE A 134 8.00 -17.98 -2.36
N THR A 135 8.29 -18.00 -1.06
CA THR A 135 7.77 -17.05 -0.06
C THR A 135 8.69 -15.83 0.00
N TYR A 136 8.46 -14.85 -0.85
CA TYR A 136 9.26 -13.62 -0.89
C TYR A 136 9.09 -12.76 0.37
N THR A 137 7.93 -12.84 1.03
CA THR A 137 7.69 -12.11 2.29
C THR A 137 8.55 -12.57 3.47
N ASP A 138 9.35 -13.64 3.32
CA ASP A 138 10.38 -14.01 4.29
C ASP A 138 11.60 -13.08 4.25
N ALA A 139 11.88 -12.48 3.10
CA ALA A 139 13.01 -11.56 2.92
C ALA A 139 12.67 -10.12 3.33
N PHE A 140 11.40 -9.75 3.36
CA PHE A 140 10.95 -8.38 3.60
C PHE A 140 9.97 -8.25 4.76
N MET A 141 9.79 -7.02 5.24
CA MET A 141 8.72 -6.65 6.15
C MET A 141 8.27 -5.23 5.91
N ILE A 142 7.01 -4.93 6.23
CA ILE A 142 6.47 -3.57 6.18
C ILE A 142 6.39 -2.96 7.58
N VAL A 143 6.79 -1.69 7.70
CA VAL A 143 6.82 -0.96 8.97
C VAL A 143 6.23 0.45 8.77
N PRO A 144 5.31 0.90 9.64
CA PRO A 144 4.62 0.14 10.69
C PRO A 144 3.66 -0.92 10.10
N THR A 145 3.03 -1.76 10.93
CA THR A 145 2.03 -2.76 10.47
C THR A 145 0.59 -2.33 10.74
N ALA A 146 0.39 -1.09 11.19
CA ALA A 146 -0.92 -0.53 11.49
C ALA A 146 -0.92 1.00 11.27
N GLY A 147 -2.09 1.55 10.97
CA GLY A 147 -2.29 2.98 10.77
C GLY A 147 -3.68 3.45 11.22
N TYR A 148 -3.86 4.77 11.20
CA TYR A 148 -5.11 5.44 11.56
C TYR A 148 -5.35 6.62 10.63
N ARG A 149 -6.48 6.64 9.91
CA ARG A 149 -6.86 7.61 8.86
C ARG A 149 -5.82 7.77 7.75
N THR A 150 -4.62 8.25 8.05
CA THR A 150 -3.51 8.35 7.11
C THR A 150 -2.22 7.87 7.76
N GLY A 151 -1.45 7.05 7.04
CA GLY A 151 -0.14 6.57 7.51
C GLY A 151 0.89 6.50 6.39
N GLN A 152 2.16 6.54 6.79
CA GLN A 152 3.32 6.33 5.93
C GLN A 152 3.97 5.01 6.31
N PHE A 153 4.29 4.21 5.31
CA PHE A 153 4.76 2.84 5.46
C PHE A 153 5.98 2.62 4.58
N GLN A 154 6.92 1.84 5.07
CA GLN A 154 8.16 1.52 4.36
C GLN A 154 8.38 0.01 4.40
N ILE A 155 8.96 -0.51 3.32
CA ILE A 155 9.38 -1.90 3.25
C ILE A 155 10.85 -1.98 3.63
N THR A 156 11.21 -2.90 4.52
CA THR A 156 12.57 -3.15 4.98
C THR A 156 12.95 -4.58 4.68
N VAL A 157 14.24 -4.81 4.47
CA VAL A 157 14.82 -6.14 4.44
C VAL A 157 14.71 -6.73 5.85
N ARG A 158 14.15 -7.94 5.93
CA ARG A 158 14.07 -8.76 7.14
C ARG A 158 15.21 -9.77 7.18
N ASN A 159 15.50 -10.39 6.04
CA ASN A 159 16.57 -11.37 5.93
C ASN A 159 17.32 -11.19 4.60
N VAL A 160 18.54 -10.66 4.71
CA VAL A 160 19.40 -10.36 3.58
C VAL A 160 19.88 -11.62 2.84
N THR A 161 19.85 -12.81 3.46
CA THR A 161 20.34 -14.05 2.80
C THR A 161 19.48 -14.51 1.63
N TYR A 162 18.32 -13.90 1.44
CA TYR A 162 17.46 -14.14 0.29
C TYR A 162 17.64 -13.07 -0.80
N ILE A 163 18.32 -11.97 -0.47
CA ILE A 163 18.56 -10.85 -1.35
C ILE A 163 19.89 -11.08 -2.04
N ASP A 164 19.93 -12.10 -2.88
CA ASP A 164 21.13 -12.65 -3.51
C ASP A 164 20.74 -12.97 -4.96
N TYR A 165 21.43 -12.38 -5.92
CA TYR A 165 21.12 -12.44 -7.35
C TYR A 165 21.37 -13.84 -7.90
N GLU A 166 22.40 -14.52 -7.40
CA GLU A 166 22.77 -15.88 -7.75
C GLU A 166 21.81 -16.92 -7.16
N LEU A 167 20.99 -16.54 -6.18
CA LEU A 167 19.97 -17.40 -5.60
C LEU A 167 18.81 -17.65 -6.58
N PRO A 168 18.60 -18.89 -7.07
CA PRO A 168 17.62 -19.16 -8.12
C PRO A 168 16.20 -18.76 -7.71
N GLY A 169 15.56 -17.96 -8.55
CA GLY A 169 14.19 -17.48 -8.35
C GLY A 169 14.09 -16.21 -7.50
N TRP A 170 15.20 -15.60 -7.08
CA TRP A 170 15.19 -14.36 -6.29
C TRP A 170 15.51 -13.09 -7.09
N ILE A 171 15.78 -13.21 -8.39
CA ILE A 171 16.04 -12.06 -9.27
C ILE A 171 14.79 -11.17 -9.40
N ASP A 172 13.63 -11.78 -9.69
CA ASP A 172 12.36 -11.09 -9.85
C ASP A 172 11.41 -11.45 -8.70
N ILE A 173 11.28 -10.52 -7.76
CA ILE A 173 10.51 -10.69 -6.53
C ILE A 173 9.19 -9.94 -6.69
N SER A 174 8.08 -10.58 -6.32
CA SER A 174 6.75 -9.98 -6.42
C SER A 174 5.84 -10.41 -5.27
N PHE A 175 5.29 -9.43 -4.56
CA PHE A 175 4.33 -9.62 -3.48
C PHE A 175 3.37 -8.42 -3.40
N ASN A 176 2.23 -8.60 -2.75
CA ASN A 176 1.27 -7.54 -2.48
C ASN A 176 1.58 -6.83 -1.16
N VAL A 177 1.38 -5.52 -1.13
CA VAL A 177 1.09 -4.80 0.12
C VAL A 177 -0.42 -4.80 0.28
N LEU A 178 -0.87 -5.39 1.38
CA LEU A 178 -2.26 -5.61 1.70
C LEU A 178 -2.66 -4.74 2.89
N THR A 179 -3.72 -3.97 2.72
CA THR A 179 -4.33 -3.15 3.77
C THR A 179 -5.67 -3.74 4.16
N ARG A 180 -5.99 -3.78 5.46
CA ARG A 180 -7.28 -4.28 5.96
C ARG A 180 -7.83 -3.42 7.09
N GLY A 181 -9.11 -3.10 7.04
CA GLY A 181 -9.83 -2.54 8.18
C GLY A 181 -9.73 -3.46 9.40
N VAL A 182 -9.51 -2.88 10.59
CA VAL A 182 -9.38 -3.66 11.83
C VAL A 182 -10.73 -4.24 12.27
N LEU A 183 -11.83 -3.50 12.04
CA LEU A 183 -13.17 -3.92 12.42
C LEU A 183 -13.86 -4.78 11.35
N ASP A 184 -13.66 -4.43 10.08
CA ASP A 184 -14.12 -5.21 8.93
C ASP A 184 -12.95 -5.56 7.99
N SER A 185 -12.45 -6.79 8.09
CA SER A 185 -11.36 -7.25 7.24
C SER A 185 -11.75 -7.42 5.77
N THR A 186 -13.04 -7.33 5.42
CA THR A 186 -13.49 -7.32 4.02
C THR A 186 -13.23 -5.97 3.35
N LYS A 187 -12.95 -4.93 4.15
CA LYS A 187 -12.48 -3.63 3.71
C LYS A 187 -10.97 -3.71 3.49
N GLU A 188 -10.59 -4.06 2.27
CA GLU A 188 -9.19 -4.26 1.92
C GLU A 188 -8.81 -3.63 0.59
N ASP A 189 -7.52 -3.31 0.45
CA ASP A 189 -6.90 -2.89 -0.81
C ASP A 189 -5.57 -3.64 -0.98
N ARG A 190 -5.15 -3.81 -2.23
CA ARG A 190 -3.88 -4.46 -2.57
C ARG A 190 -3.14 -3.65 -3.63
N ILE A 191 -1.82 -3.59 -3.49
CA ILE A 191 -0.92 -3.09 -4.52
C ILE A 191 0.24 -4.07 -4.71
N LEU A 192 0.50 -4.42 -5.96
CA LEU A 192 1.60 -5.29 -6.33
C LEU A 192 2.93 -4.53 -6.30
N VAL A 193 3.89 -5.04 -5.55
CA VAL A 193 5.26 -4.53 -5.53
C VAL A 193 6.14 -5.51 -6.30
N LYS A 194 6.81 -5.04 -7.35
CA LYS A 194 7.79 -5.80 -8.11
C LYS A 194 9.18 -5.26 -7.86
N ILE A 195 10.10 -6.12 -7.48
CA ILE A 195 11.50 -5.79 -7.23
C ILE A 195 12.34 -6.65 -8.15
N THR A 196 13.18 -6.02 -8.96
CA THR A 196 14.23 -6.71 -9.70
C THR A 196 15.57 -6.45 -9.02
N LEU A 197 16.26 -7.51 -8.63
CA LEU A 197 17.59 -7.40 -8.05
C LEU A 197 18.58 -6.85 -9.07
N ILE A 198 19.51 -6.03 -8.60
CA ILE A 198 20.67 -5.56 -9.35
C ILE A 198 21.85 -6.39 -8.85
N ASP A 199 22.41 -7.15 -9.79
CA ASP A 199 23.63 -7.91 -9.62
C ASP A 199 24.81 -7.00 -9.20
N TYR A 200 25.62 -7.48 -8.27
CA TYR A 200 26.85 -6.89 -7.81
C TYR A 200 27.95 -7.95 -7.81
N ASN A 201 29.06 -7.68 -8.53
CA ASN A 201 30.20 -8.59 -8.60
C ASN A 201 30.81 -8.90 -7.23
N ASP A 202 30.32 -9.97 -6.60
CA ASP A 202 30.77 -10.48 -5.32
C ASP A 202 31.02 -12.00 -5.32
N GLU A 203 30.75 -12.67 -6.43
CA GLU A 203 31.25 -14.00 -6.69
C GLU A 203 32.67 -13.97 -7.27
N THR A 204 33.42 -15.05 -7.01
CA THR A 204 34.79 -15.19 -7.52
C THR A 204 34.87 -16.29 -8.56
N PRO A 205 35.60 -16.09 -9.68
CA PRO A 205 35.74 -17.14 -10.68
C PRO A 205 36.34 -18.42 -10.10
N GLU A 206 35.66 -19.55 -10.33
CA GLU A 206 36.11 -20.87 -9.90
C GLU A 206 36.51 -21.75 -11.08
N PHE A 207 37.64 -22.45 -10.98
CA PHE A 207 38.04 -23.46 -11.96
C PHE A 207 37.16 -24.72 -11.84
N GLU A 208 36.90 -25.39 -12.97
CA GLU A 208 36.12 -26.65 -12.97
C GLU A 208 36.77 -27.77 -12.14
N GLU A 209 38.11 -27.78 -12.05
CA GLU A 209 38.87 -28.76 -11.27
C GLU A 209 39.84 -28.05 -10.32
N THR A 210 40.03 -28.65 -9.13
CA THR A 210 40.98 -28.13 -8.13
C THR A 210 42.45 -28.43 -8.47
N GLU A 211 42.70 -29.42 -9.32
CA GLU A 211 44.03 -29.77 -9.81
C GLU A 211 43.95 -30.38 -11.22
N TYR A 212 44.88 -30.01 -12.10
CA TYR A 212 45.01 -30.58 -13.44
C TYR A 212 46.34 -31.33 -13.57
N SER A 213 46.29 -32.62 -13.89
CA SER A 213 47.48 -33.45 -14.18
C SER A 213 47.47 -33.92 -15.63
N VAL A 214 48.47 -33.51 -16.41
CA VAL A 214 48.58 -33.85 -17.83
C VAL A 214 49.97 -34.40 -18.16
N SER A 215 50.02 -35.47 -18.94
CA SER A 215 51.27 -36.04 -19.45
C SER A 215 51.51 -35.61 -20.89
N ILE A 216 52.73 -35.15 -21.19
CA ILE A 216 53.14 -34.73 -22.53
C ILE A 216 54.37 -35.53 -22.96
N ASN A 217 54.47 -35.81 -24.26
CA ASN A 217 55.64 -36.48 -24.84
C ASN A 217 56.81 -35.49 -25.00
N GLU A 218 58.05 -35.93 -24.74
CA GLU A 218 59.25 -35.12 -24.93
C GLU A 218 59.44 -34.63 -26.38
N THR A 219 58.81 -35.31 -27.35
CA THR A 219 58.84 -34.97 -28.78
C THR A 219 57.78 -33.96 -29.22
N ALA A 220 57.00 -33.41 -28.27
CA ALA A 220 55.94 -32.46 -28.56
C ALA A 220 56.44 -31.24 -29.35
N LYS A 221 55.66 -30.82 -30.34
CA LYS A 221 56.02 -29.73 -31.24
C LYS A 221 55.57 -28.39 -30.68
N LYS A 222 56.22 -27.31 -31.12
CA LYS A 222 55.81 -25.94 -30.77
C LYS A 222 54.36 -25.70 -31.20
N GLY A 223 53.52 -25.31 -30.24
CA GLY A 223 52.10 -25.04 -30.45
C GLY A 223 51.20 -26.28 -30.37
N GLU A 224 51.73 -27.43 -29.97
CA GLU A 224 50.92 -28.61 -29.68
C GLU A 224 49.99 -28.32 -28.49
N PHE A 225 48.70 -28.58 -28.68
CA PHE A 225 47.69 -28.39 -27.65
C PHE A 225 47.90 -29.42 -26.53
N ILE A 226 47.84 -28.97 -25.29
CA ILE A 226 48.06 -29.81 -24.10
C ILE A 226 46.74 -30.04 -23.37
N ILE A 227 46.11 -28.96 -22.93
CA ILE A 227 44.85 -28.96 -22.19
C ILE A 227 44.20 -27.58 -22.31
N GLN A 228 42.88 -27.53 -22.12
CA GLN A 228 42.09 -26.32 -21.93
C GLN A 228 41.63 -26.28 -20.48
N ILE A 229 41.79 -25.13 -19.83
CA ILE A 229 41.33 -24.87 -18.47
C ILE A 229 40.16 -23.90 -18.57
N LEU A 230 39.08 -24.19 -17.87
CA LEU A 230 37.88 -23.35 -17.80
C LEU A 230 37.67 -22.90 -16.36
N ALA A 231 37.22 -21.65 -16.22
CA ALA A 231 36.71 -21.10 -14.97
C ALA A 231 35.34 -20.49 -15.24
N THR A 232 34.46 -20.59 -14.26
CA THR A 232 33.10 -20.07 -14.29
C THR A 232 32.97 -19.00 -13.20
N ASP A 233 32.38 -17.87 -13.57
CA ASP A 233 31.96 -16.81 -12.66
C ASP A 233 30.42 -16.85 -12.62
N LEU A 234 29.83 -16.67 -11.44
CA LEU A 234 28.39 -16.75 -11.24
C LEU A 234 27.70 -15.40 -11.39
N ASP A 235 28.43 -14.28 -11.24
CA ASP A 235 27.89 -12.94 -11.45
C ASP A 235 27.36 -12.78 -12.89
N ALA A 236 26.39 -11.89 -13.08
CA ALA A 236 25.92 -11.52 -14.42
C ALA A 236 26.83 -10.48 -15.10
N GLU A 237 26.91 -10.55 -16.44
CA GLU A 237 27.71 -9.63 -17.28
C GLU A 237 27.01 -8.29 -17.58
#